data_AF-A0A5C4IXL9-F1
#
_entry.id   AF-A0A5C4IXL9-F1
#
_cell.length_a   1.000
_cell.length_b   1.000
_cell.length_c   1.000
_cell.angle_alpha   90.00
_cell.angle_beta   90.00
_cell.angle_gamma   90.00
#
_symmetry.space_group_name_H-M   'P 1'
#
loop_
_entity.id
_entity.type
_entity.pdbx_description
1 polymer ?
#
loop_
_entity_poly.entity_id
_entity_poly.type
_entity_poly.pdbx_seq_one_letter_code
_entity_poly.pdbx_strand_id
1 'polypeptide(L)' 'MKRRTVADVMTKPDRRSESVSLMDNAAVSETHIGIVFFTADRAYKLKKPVNLGFLDFSTREL' A
#
# COMPACT_ATOMS: atom_id res chain seq x y z
N MET A 1 -39.52 25.19 25.47
CA MET A 1 -38.30 25.03 24.64
C MET A 1 -37.18 24.42 25.48
N LYS A 2 -36.97 23.10 25.38
CA LYS A 2 -35.72 22.37 25.71
C LYS A 2 -35.99 20.87 25.48
N ARG A 3 -35.39 20.29 24.44
CA ARG A 3 -35.34 18.84 24.23
C ARG A 3 -33.88 18.41 24.25
N ARG A 4 -33.58 17.42 25.09
CA ARG A 4 -32.26 16.76 25.24
C ARG A 4 -31.98 15.92 23.99
N THR A 5 -30.74 15.95 23.48
CA THR A 5 -30.27 15.03 22.44
C THR A 5 -29.54 13.88 23.10
N VAL A 6 -30.08 12.68 22.91
CA VAL A 6 -29.46 11.40 23.25
C VAL A 6 -28.79 10.84 21.99
N ALA A 7 -27.64 10.21 22.19
CA ALA A 7 -26.90 9.40 21.23
C ALA A 7 -26.25 10.15 20.06
N ASP A 8 -24.99 10.52 20.24
CA ASP A 8 -24.03 10.25 19.18
C ASP A 8 -22.95 9.33 19.77
N VAL A 9 -23.28 8.03 19.75
CA VAL A 9 -22.32 6.97 20.00
C VAL A 9 -21.32 7.06 18.85
N MET A 10 -20.14 7.58 19.19
CA MET A 10 -18.91 7.55 18.42
C MET A 10 -18.76 6.20 17.71
N THR A 11 -19.24 6.13 16.48
CA THR A 11 -19.04 5.01 15.57
C THR A 11 -17.79 5.36 14.78
N LYS A 12 -16.63 4.89 15.23
CA LYS A 12 -15.39 5.02 14.43
C LYS A 12 -15.59 4.26 13.12
N PRO A 13 -15.55 4.92 11.95
CA PRO A 13 -15.57 4.21 10.69
C PRO A 13 -14.12 3.79 10.40
N ASP A 14 -13.73 2.59 10.80
CA ASP A 14 -12.38 2.07 10.59
C ASP A 14 -12.16 1.44 9.20
N ARG A 15 -13.12 1.53 8.27
CA ARG A 15 -12.89 1.11 6.89
C ARG A 15 -13.53 2.06 5.89
N ARG A 16 -12.67 2.71 5.11
CA ARG A 16 -13.05 3.50 3.94
C ARG A 16 -13.70 2.57 2.92
N SER A 17 -14.99 2.77 2.66
CA SER A 17 -15.65 2.30 1.46
C SER A 17 -15.20 3.20 0.29
N GLU A 18 -14.14 2.82 -0.41
CA GLU A 18 -13.75 3.51 -1.65
C GLU A 18 -14.22 2.70 -2.85
N SER A 19 -15.05 3.33 -3.67
CA SER A 19 -15.38 2.89 -5.02
C SER A 19 -14.07 2.76 -5.81
N VAL A 20 -13.66 1.53 -6.12
CA VAL A 20 -12.45 1.27 -6.90
C VAL A 20 -12.62 1.94 -8.26
N SER A 21 -11.86 3.00 -8.50
CA SER A 21 -11.80 3.64 -9.79
C SER A 21 -11.15 2.63 -10.75
N LEU A 22 -11.83 2.26 -11.83
CA LEU A 22 -11.29 1.30 -12.81
C LEU A 22 -10.08 1.86 -13.59
N MET A 23 -9.67 3.10 -13.30
CA MET A 23 -8.53 3.81 -13.87
C MET A 23 -7.44 4.06 -12.81
N ASP A 24 -7.07 3.05 -12.06
CA ASP A 24 -5.83 3.12 -11.27
C ASP A 24 -4.65 2.98 -12.23
N ASN A 25 -4.07 4.12 -12.62
CA ASN A 25 -2.89 4.15 -13.48
C ASN A 25 -1.75 3.39 -12.80
N ALA A 26 -1.24 2.35 -13.46
CA ALA A 26 -0.09 1.61 -12.97
C ALA A 26 1.12 2.55 -12.86
N ALA A 27 1.77 2.55 -11.70
CA ALA A 27 2.98 3.34 -11.46
C ALA A 27 4.17 2.43 -11.18
N VAL A 28 5.38 2.89 -11.54
CA VAL A 28 6.63 2.17 -11.33
C VAL A 28 7.63 3.10 -10.63
N SER A 29 8.35 2.56 -9.65
CA SER A 29 9.44 3.26 -8.97
C SER A 29 10.65 2.36 -8.83
N GLU A 30 11.83 2.93 -9.09
CA GLU A 30 13.10 2.22 -8.98
C GLU A 30 13.91 2.69 -7.77
N THR A 31 14.62 1.72 -7.18
CA THR A 31 15.60 1.95 -6.12
C THR A 31 16.90 1.23 -6.46
N HIS A 32 17.93 1.46 -5.66
CA HIS A 32 19.21 0.74 -5.77
C HIS A 32 19.06 -0.79 -5.67
N ILE A 33 18.09 -1.29 -4.92
CA ILE A 33 17.95 -2.74 -4.62
C ILE A 33 16.77 -3.42 -5.34
N GLY A 34 16.00 -2.69 -6.14
CA GLY A 34 14.77 -3.25 -6.70
C GLY A 34 13.90 -2.28 -7.47
N ILE A 35 12.82 -2.83 -8.01
CA ILE A 35 11.75 -2.12 -8.75
C ILE A 35 10.43 -2.39 -8.03
N VAL A 36 9.60 -1.37 -7.88
CA VAL A 36 8.28 -1.46 -7.26
C VAL A 36 7.22 -1.15 -8.31
N PHE A 37 6.26 -2.05 -8.46
CA PHE A 37 5.06 -1.90 -9.28
C PHE A 37 3.87 -1.61 -8.38
N PHE A 38 3.14 -0.53 -8.65
CA PHE A 38 1.92 -0.15 -7.94
C PHE A 38 0.70 -0.44 -8.82
N THR A 39 -0.28 -1.13 -8.28
CA THR A 39 -1.53 -1.47 -8.97
C THR A 39 -2.67 -1.53 -7.96
N ALA A 40 -3.73 -0.75 -8.21
CA ALA A 40 -4.84 -0.57 -7.29
C ALA A 40 -4.35 -0.32 -5.85
N ASP A 41 -4.71 -1.20 -4.91
CA ASP A 41 -4.35 -1.15 -3.49
C ASP A 41 -3.06 -1.93 -3.15
N ARG A 42 -2.31 -2.41 -4.15
CA ARG A 42 -1.16 -3.30 -3.96
C ARG A 42 0.14 -2.72 -4.49
N ALA A 43 1.23 -3.13 -3.85
CA ALA A 43 2.59 -2.88 -4.28
C ALA A 43 3.36 -4.20 -4.37
N TYR A 44 4.00 -4.45 -5.51
CA TYR A 44 4.85 -5.62 -5.73
C TYR A 44 6.30 -5.17 -5.92
N LYS A 45 7.23 -5.77 -5.18
CA LYS A 45 8.66 -5.45 -5.29
C LYS A 45 9.43 -6.59 -5.93
N LEU A 46 10.13 -6.28 -7.02
CA LEU A 46 11.12 -7.16 -7.62
C LEU A 46 12.51 -6.78 -7.11
N LYS A 47 13.25 -7.74 -6.54
CA LYS A 47 14.63 -7.55 -6.08
C LYS A 47 15.58 -7.59 -7.28
N LYS A 48 16.50 -6.62 -7.36
CA LYS A 48 17.61 -6.65 -8.33
C LYS A 48 18.68 -7.63 -7.80
N PRO A 49 19.33 -8.43 -8.66
CA PRO A 49 20.39 -9.34 -8.23
C PRO A 49 21.68 -8.54 -7.93
N VAL A 50 21.81 -8.08 -6.68
CA VAL A 50 22.92 -7.25 -6.22
C VAL A 50 23.56 -7.84 -4.97
N ASN A 51 24.87 -7.66 -4.81
CA ASN A 51 25.58 -7.87 -3.56
C ASN A 51 26.27 -6.56 -3.16
N LEU A 52 25.81 -5.97 -2.06
CA LEU A 52 26.28 -4.67 -1.55
C LEU A 52 27.23 -4.82 -0.34
N GLY A 53 27.70 -6.04 -0.05
CA GLY A 53 28.53 -6.36 1.11
C GLY A 53 27.77 -6.51 2.43
N PHE A 54 26.62 -5.83 2.59
CA PHE A 54 25.69 -5.99 3.72
C PHE A 54 24.34 -6.59 3.32
N LEU A 55 24.08 -6.69 2.02
CA LEU A 55 22.84 -7.20 1.44
C LEU A 55 23.20 -8.02 0.20
N ASP A 56 22.82 -9.29 0.17
CA ASP A 56 23.05 -10.18 -0.96
C ASP A 56 21.72 -10.73 -1.49
N PHE A 57 21.33 -10.27 -2.67
CA PHE A 57 20.23 -10.79 -3.48
C PHE A 57 20.74 -11.40 -4.79
N SER A 58 22.04 -11.68 -4.90
CA SER A 58 22.64 -12.26 -6.11
C SER A 58 22.14 -13.68 -6.40
N THR A 59 21.67 -14.39 -5.37
CA THR A 59 21.03 -15.70 -5.49
C THR A 59 19.51 -15.58 -5.31
N ARG A 60 18.76 -16.33 -6.12
CA ARG A 60 17.31 -16.42 -6.00
C ARG A 60 16.97 -17.54 -5.02
N GLU A 61 16.56 -17.19 -3.81
CA GLU A 61 15.95 -18.15 -2.89
C GLU A 61 14.50 -18.42 -3.31
N LEU A 62 14.11 -19.70 -3.32
CA LEU A 62 12.79 -20.20 -3.71
C LEU A 62 11.86 -20.33 -2.51
#